data_AF-A0A2T1DFZ3-F1
#
_entry.id   AF-A0A2T1DFZ3-F1
#
_cell.length_a   1.000
_cell.length_b   1.000
_cell.length_c   1.000
_cell.angle_alpha   90.00
_cell.angle_beta   90.00
_cell.angle_gamma   90.00
#
_symmetry.space_group_name_H-M   'P 1'
#
loop_
_entity.id
_entity.type
_entity.pdbx_description
1 polymer ?
#
loop_
_entity_poly.entity_id
_entity_poly.type
_entity_poly.pdbx_seq_one_letter_code
_entity_poly.pdbx_strand_id
1 'polypeptide(L)'
;MNDNQTKPASESPLFDASKSAFATRLRNFVIVLVAVLLSASVFLGLQTGTNTASLAAMAESSMPLEEALSNGKPTLMEFYADWCTSCQAMAQDMDELKTEYGDRVNFVMLNVDNTKWLPEMLHYRVDGIPHFVFLDRTGETLASTIGEQPRTIMAANLEALMTEHSLPYAQAKGRISGLDATTPSSRPDDPRSHGSQVVSP
;
A
#
# COMPACT_ATOMS: atom_id res chain seq x y z
N MET A 1 89.36 53.40 14.02
CA MET A 1 89.53 51.96 14.33
C MET A 1 88.38 51.55 15.24
N ASN A 2 87.50 50.72 14.67
CA ASN A 2 86.64 49.72 15.30
C ASN A 2 85.39 50.15 16.07
N ASP A 3 84.29 50.06 15.32
CA ASP A 3 83.00 49.52 15.73
C ASP A 3 83.11 48.32 16.68
N ASN A 4 82.18 48.12 17.61
CA ASN A 4 81.02 47.27 17.33
C ASN A 4 80.11 47.12 18.57
N GLN A 5 78.85 46.91 18.22
CA GLN A 5 77.61 46.94 18.96
C GLN A 5 77.49 45.95 20.11
N THR A 6 76.81 46.43 21.13
CA THR A 6 76.00 45.66 22.09
C THR A 6 74.99 44.79 21.35
N LYS A 7 75.03 43.46 21.56
CA LYS A 7 73.97 42.52 21.16
C LYS A 7 73.37 41.87 22.43
N PRO A 8 72.06 41.98 22.68
CA PRO A 8 71.42 41.23 23.77
C PRO A 8 71.03 39.81 23.32
N ALA A 9 70.75 39.00 24.34
CA ALA A 9 70.65 37.55 24.37
C ALA A 9 69.72 36.90 23.34
N SER A 10 70.12 35.71 22.89
CA SER A 10 69.28 34.72 22.23
C SER A 10 68.40 33.99 23.26
N GLU A 11 67.08 34.11 23.13
CA GLU A 11 66.10 33.21 23.77
C GLU A 11 65.67 32.09 22.81
N SER A 12 65.24 30.98 23.40
CA SER A 12 65.25 29.58 22.96
C SER A 12 64.21 29.13 21.91
N PRO A 13 64.47 28.08 21.09
CA PRO A 13 63.56 27.52 20.07
C PRO A 13 62.66 26.36 20.54
N LEU A 14 62.51 26.10 21.85
CA LEU A 14 61.84 24.88 22.35
C LEU A 14 60.30 25.00 22.50
N PHE A 15 59.75 26.22 22.51
CA PHE A 15 58.32 26.45 22.81
C PHE A 15 57.37 26.36 21.60
N ASP A 16 57.89 26.30 20.37
CA ASP A 16 57.09 26.45 19.14
C ASP A 16 56.57 25.09 18.59
N ALA A 17 57.38 24.03 18.68
CA ALA A 17 57.01 22.70 18.19
C ALA A 17 55.84 22.05 18.96
N SER A 18 55.73 22.32 20.27
CA SER A 18 54.69 21.76 21.14
C SER A 18 53.29 22.32 20.82
N LYS A 19 53.20 23.63 20.51
CA LYS A 19 51.94 24.29 20.11
C LYS A 19 51.43 23.78 18.76
N SER A 20 52.34 23.54 17.81
CA SER A 20 52.01 23.02 16.46
C SER A 20 51.46 21.58 16.50
N ALA A 21 52.07 20.70 17.29
CA ALA A 21 51.59 19.33 17.46
C ALA A 21 50.23 19.26 18.17
N PHE A 22 50.03 20.10 19.20
CA PHE A 22 48.75 20.20 19.91
C PHE A 22 47.64 20.78 19.02
N ALA A 23 47.92 21.85 18.27
CA ALA A 23 46.96 22.46 17.35
C ALA A 23 46.52 21.49 16.24
N THR A 24 47.44 20.67 15.73
CA THR A 24 47.13 19.66 14.71
C THR A 24 46.27 18.54 15.27
N ARG A 25 46.55 18.06 16.49
CA ARG A 25 45.73 17.06 17.17
C ARG A 25 44.34 17.57 17.47
N LEU A 26 44.21 18.82 17.93
CA LEU A 26 42.92 19.47 18.19
C LEU A 26 42.10 19.62 16.90
N ARG A 27 42.72 20.10 15.81
CA ARG A 27 42.07 20.20 14.49
C ARG A 27 41.55 18.85 14.01
N ASN A 28 42.37 17.80 14.10
CA ASN A 28 41.96 16.45 13.69
C ASN A 28 40.82 15.92 14.57
N PHE A 29 40.86 16.17 15.88
CA PHE A 29 39.79 15.77 16.79
C PHE A 29 38.46 16.48 16.49
N VAL A 30 38.51 17.78 16.18
CA VAL A 30 37.34 18.56 15.76
C VAL A 30 36.76 18.04 14.45
N ILE A 31 37.60 17.71 13.47
CA ILE A 31 37.16 17.13 12.18
C ILE A 31 36.44 15.80 12.41
N VAL A 32 36.98 14.92 13.25
CA VAL A 32 36.35 13.62 13.57
C VAL A 32 35.02 13.84 14.30
N LEU A 33 34.95 14.75 15.26
CA LEU A 33 33.71 15.07 15.97
C LEU A 33 32.62 15.59 15.03
N VAL A 34 32.96 16.52 14.14
CA VAL A 34 32.04 17.05 13.14
C VAL A 34 31.58 15.95 12.17
N ALA A 35 32.49 15.10 11.70
CA ALA A 35 32.14 13.99 10.81
C ALA A 35 31.19 12.98 11.47
N VAL A 36 31.43 12.63 12.74
CA VAL A 36 30.55 11.73 13.51
C VAL A 36 29.17 12.37 13.71
N LEU A 37 29.12 13.66 14.08
CA LEU A 37 27.87 14.38 14.29
C LEU A 37 27.05 14.51 13.00
N LEU A 38 27.70 14.84 11.87
CA LEU A 38 27.04 14.90 10.57
C LEU A 38 26.54 13.52 10.13
N SER A 39 27.35 12.48 10.32
CA SER A 39 26.95 11.10 9.98
C SER A 39 25.75 10.65 10.82
N ALA A 40 25.75 10.93 12.12
CA ALA A 40 24.63 10.64 13.01
C ALA A 40 23.37 11.42 12.62
N SER A 41 23.51 12.70 12.24
CA SER A 41 22.39 13.54 11.81
C SER A 41 21.78 13.05 10.50
N VAL A 42 22.60 12.66 9.53
CA VAL A 42 22.15 12.05 8.26
C VAL A 42 21.48 10.69 8.51
N PHE A 43 22.07 9.84 9.37
CA PHE A 43 21.51 8.54 9.71
C PHE A 43 20.15 8.63 10.43
N LEU A 44 19.99 9.60 11.33
CA LEU A 44 18.71 9.88 11.98
C LEU A 44 17.70 10.48 10.99
N GLY A 45 18.12 11.39 10.11
CA GLY A 45 17.26 11.99 9.09
C GLY A 45 16.74 10.98 8.05
N LEU A 46 17.57 10.00 7.66
CA LEU A 46 17.16 8.94 6.74
C LEU A 46 16.19 7.94 7.37
N GLN A 47 16.33 7.63 8.66
CA GLN A 47 15.37 6.76 9.36
C GLN A 47 13.96 7.38 9.45
N THR A 48 13.86 8.70 9.46
CA THR A 48 12.57 9.40 9.49
C THR A 48 11.92 9.58 8.11
N GLY A 49 12.59 9.17 7.03
CA GLY A 49 12.27 9.53 5.65
C GLY A 49 11.42 8.56 4.82
N THR A 50 10.97 7.43 5.35
CA THR A 50 10.11 6.47 4.61
C THR A 50 8.71 6.40 5.22
N ASN A 51 7.99 7.52 5.22
CA ASN A 51 6.55 7.56 5.54
C ASN A 51 5.73 7.82 4.27
N THR A 52 5.93 6.97 3.26
CA THR A 52 4.88 6.71 2.28
C THR A 52 4.06 5.57 2.88
N ALA A 53 2.75 5.74 3.05
CA ALA A 53 1.84 4.67 3.43
C ALA A 53 1.98 3.53 2.42
N SER A 54 2.86 2.57 2.71
CA SER A 54 3.09 1.44 1.83
C SER A 54 1.95 0.45 2.06
N LEU A 55 1.45 -0.15 0.99
CA LEU A 55 0.41 -1.17 1.08
C LEU A 55 0.83 -2.31 2.04
N ALA A 56 2.11 -2.67 2.06
CA ALA A 56 2.70 -3.56 3.05
C ALA A 56 2.49 -3.11 4.51
N ALA A 57 2.68 -1.84 4.85
CA ALA A 57 2.46 -1.33 6.21
C ALA A 57 0.96 -1.30 6.58
N MET A 58 0.09 -0.97 5.62
CA MET A 58 -1.35 -1.06 5.82
C MET A 58 -1.80 -2.49 6.07
N ALA A 59 -1.22 -3.44 5.34
CA ALA A 59 -1.53 -4.86 5.49
C ALA A 59 -1.00 -5.44 6.81
N GLU A 60 0.19 -5.07 7.24
CA GLU A 60 0.75 -5.47 8.54
C GLU A 60 -0.12 -4.97 9.70
N SER A 61 -0.70 -3.78 9.57
CA SER A 61 -1.63 -3.21 10.55
C SER A 61 -3.10 -3.62 10.34
N SER A 62 -3.40 -4.49 9.37
CA SER A 62 -4.77 -4.94 9.07
C SER A 62 -5.24 -6.04 10.03
N MET A 63 -6.54 -6.30 10.06
CA MET A 63 -7.12 -7.38 10.87
C MET A 63 -6.62 -8.73 10.36
N PRO A 64 -6.09 -9.62 11.22
CA PRO A 64 -5.77 -10.99 10.83
C PRO A 64 -7.02 -11.72 10.33
N LEU A 65 -6.90 -12.45 9.23
CA LEU A 65 -8.03 -13.12 8.58
C LEU A 65 -8.78 -14.06 9.55
N GLU A 66 -8.03 -14.87 10.29
CA GLU A 66 -8.58 -15.87 11.21
C GLU A 66 -9.38 -15.20 12.36
N GLU A 67 -8.95 -14.03 12.80
CA GLU A 67 -9.68 -13.22 13.80
C GLU A 67 -10.92 -12.56 13.19
N ALA A 68 -10.79 -12.00 11.98
CA ALA A 68 -11.90 -11.38 11.26
C ALA A 68 -13.08 -12.35 11.05
N LEU A 69 -12.78 -13.61 10.72
CA LEU A 69 -13.78 -14.65 10.48
C LEU A 69 -14.42 -15.22 11.76
N SER A 70 -13.88 -14.92 12.94
CA SER A 70 -14.35 -15.48 14.21
C SER A 70 -14.89 -14.45 15.20
N ASN A 71 -14.65 -13.15 14.98
CA ASN A 71 -15.03 -12.09 15.92
C ASN A 71 -16.47 -11.55 15.76
N GLY A 72 -17.24 -12.05 14.79
CA GLY A 72 -18.66 -11.70 14.59
C GLY A 72 -18.93 -10.29 14.04
N LYS A 73 -17.90 -9.58 13.56
CA LYS A 73 -18.05 -8.35 12.78
C LYS A 73 -18.08 -8.67 11.29
N PRO A 74 -18.83 -7.92 10.48
CA PRO A 74 -18.70 -8.04 9.04
C PRO A 74 -17.29 -7.65 8.59
N THR A 75 -16.86 -8.16 7.44
CA THR A 75 -15.48 -8.03 6.97
C THR A 75 -15.42 -7.50 5.54
N LEU A 76 -14.61 -6.47 5.33
CA LEU A 76 -14.09 -6.09 4.02
C LEU A 76 -12.68 -6.67 3.88
N MET A 77 -12.50 -7.54 2.90
CA MET A 77 -11.23 -8.14 2.56
C MET A 77 -10.73 -7.61 1.23
N GLU A 78 -9.50 -7.13 1.18
CA GLU A 78 -8.82 -6.64 -0.02
C GLU A 78 -7.68 -7.58 -0.40
N PHE A 79 -7.69 -8.06 -1.64
CA PHE A 79 -6.53 -8.67 -2.26
C PHE A 79 -5.76 -7.62 -3.05
N TYR A 80 -4.48 -7.46 -2.75
CA TYR A 80 -3.60 -6.42 -3.30
C TYR A 80 -2.22 -6.97 -3.65
N ALA A 81 -1.36 -6.15 -4.26
CA ALA A 81 0.07 -6.39 -4.37
C ALA A 81 0.86 -5.08 -4.25
N ASP A 82 2.13 -5.14 -3.84
CA ASP A 82 2.96 -3.93 -3.72
C ASP A 82 3.22 -3.25 -5.06
N TRP A 83 3.24 -4.03 -6.16
CA TRP A 83 3.40 -3.53 -7.53
C TRP A 83 2.10 -2.99 -8.16
N CYS A 84 0.96 -3.10 -7.46
CA CYS A 84 -0.35 -2.71 -7.97
C CYS A 84 -0.57 -1.20 -7.87
N THR A 85 -0.37 -0.47 -8.97
CA THR A 85 -0.60 0.99 -9.02
C THR A 85 -2.03 1.38 -8.62
N SER A 86 -3.04 0.62 -9.06
CA SER A 86 -4.43 0.88 -8.71
C SER A 86 -4.72 0.71 -7.22
N CYS A 87 -4.09 -0.27 -6.58
CA CYS A 87 -4.17 -0.46 -5.13
C CYS A 87 -3.52 0.73 -4.39
N GLN A 88 -2.35 1.19 -4.87
CA GLN A 88 -1.66 2.37 -4.32
C GLN A 88 -2.50 3.65 -4.46
N ALA A 89 -3.21 3.81 -5.58
CA ALA A 89 -4.08 4.97 -5.80
C ALA A 89 -5.24 5.03 -4.79
N MET A 90 -5.72 3.88 -4.33
CA MET A 90 -6.81 3.78 -3.33
C MET A 90 -6.32 3.78 -1.88
N ALA A 91 -5.01 3.63 -1.64
CA ALA A 91 -4.45 3.40 -0.31
C ALA A 91 -4.89 4.45 0.72
N GLN A 92 -4.85 5.73 0.36
CA GLN A 92 -5.29 6.82 1.25
C GLN A 92 -6.77 6.73 1.58
N ASP A 93 -7.63 6.58 0.58
CA ASP A 93 -9.08 6.47 0.78
C ASP A 93 -9.43 5.27 1.66
N MET A 94 -8.75 4.13 1.46
CA MET A 94 -8.95 2.92 2.25
C MET A 94 -8.47 3.06 3.70
N ASP A 95 -7.36 3.77 3.95
CA ASP A 95 -6.87 4.05 5.31
C ASP A 95 -7.82 4.99 6.08
N GLU A 96 -8.37 6.00 5.39
CA GLU A 96 -9.39 6.87 5.97
C GLU A 96 -10.68 6.09 6.31
N LEU A 97 -11.14 5.21 5.41
CA LEU A 97 -12.30 4.35 5.67
C LEU A 97 -12.03 3.37 6.81
N LYS A 98 -10.84 2.79 6.88
CA LYS A 98 -10.44 1.94 8.01
C LYS A 98 -10.49 2.72 9.32
N THR A 99 -10.04 3.98 9.33
CA THR A 99 -10.11 4.87 10.49
C THR A 99 -11.56 5.17 10.90
N GLU A 100 -12.46 5.37 9.94
CA GLU A 100 -13.86 5.73 10.17
C GLU A 100 -14.77 4.53 10.57
N TYR A 101 -14.48 3.34 10.02
CA TYR A 101 -15.34 2.15 10.14
C TYR A 101 -14.70 0.98 10.89
N GLY A 102 -13.40 1.01 11.21
CA GLY A 102 -12.64 -0.12 11.76
C GLY A 102 -13.15 -0.66 13.10
N ASP A 103 -13.87 0.15 13.88
CA ASP A 103 -14.52 -0.30 15.11
C ASP A 103 -15.70 -1.25 14.83
N ARG A 104 -16.33 -1.14 13.67
CA ARG A 104 -17.58 -1.84 13.30
C ARG A 104 -17.40 -2.86 12.18
N VAL A 105 -16.38 -2.69 11.33
CA VAL A 105 -16.07 -3.56 10.19
C VAL A 105 -14.61 -3.99 10.27
N ASN A 106 -14.34 -5.28 10.05
CA ASN A 106 -12.97 -5.76 9.91
C ASN A 106 -12.42 -5.35 8.54
N PHE A 107 -11.20 -4.84 8.51
CA PHE A 107 -10.44 -4.59 7.28
C PHE A 107 -9.28 -5.57 7.21
N VAL A 108 -9.33 -6.49 6.25
CA VAL A 108 -8.31 -7.53 6.04
C VAL A 108 -7.61 -7.25 4.71
N MET A 109 -6.28 -7.30 4.68
CA MET A 109 -5.51 -7.16 3.45
C MET A 109 -4.66 -8.40 3.19
N LEU A 110 -4.82 -9.01 2.02
CA LEU A 110 -4.11 -10.22 1.61
C LEU A 110 -3.26 -9.93 0.38
N ASN A 111 -1.93 -10.03 0.52
CA ASN A 111 -1.01 -9.83 -0.61
C ASN A 111 -1.02 -11.06 -1.53
N VAL A 112 -1.35 -10.89 -2.80
CA VAL A 112 -1.47 -12.00 -3.77
C VAL A 112 -0.13 -12.67 -4.11
N ASP A 113 1.00 -11.99 -3.86
CA ASP A 113 2.34 -12.58 -4.04
C ASP A 113 2.70 -13.54 -2.89
N ASN A 114 1.96 -13.50 -1.77
CA ASN A 114 2.16 -14.40 -0.63
C ASN A 114 1.38 -15.71 -0.84
N THR A 115 2.13 -16.80 -1.06
CA THR A 115 1.57 -18.13 -1.31
C THR A 115 0.76 -18.70 -0.14
N LYS A 116 0.88 -18.16 1.08
CA LYS A 116 -0.01 -18.49 2.21
C LYS A 116 -1.48 -18.33 1.81
N TRP A 117 -1.79 -17.32 1.00
CA TRP A 117 -3.16 -16.93 0.65
C TRP A 117 -3.72 -17.61 -0.60
N LEU A 118 -3.01 -18.61 -1.16
CA LEU A 118 -3.49 -19.40 -2.31
C LEU A 118 -4.88 -20.03 -2.08
N PRO A 119 -5.18 -20.62 -0.91
CA PRO A 119 -6.52 -21.17 -0.65
C PRO A 119 -7.62 -20.11 -0.74
N GLU A 120 -7.39 -18.93 -0.17
CA GLU A 120 -8.32 -17.80 -0.17
C GLU A 120 -8.49 -17.24 -1.58
N MET A 121 -7.40 -17.05 -2.32
CA MET A 121 -7.45 -16.59 -3.72
C MET A 121 -8.29 -17.53 -4.59
N LEU A 122 -8.16 -18.85 -4.39
CA LEU A 122 -8.99 -19.85 -5.10
C LEU A 122 -10.45 -19.83 -4.62
N HIS A 123 -10.69 -19.75 -3.31
CA HIS A 123 -12.02 -19.76 -2.72
C HIS A 123 -12.86 -18.54 -3.17
N TYR A 124 -12.25 -17.36 -3.16
CA TYR A 124 -12.88 -16.11 -3.56
C TYR A 124 -12.77 -15.80 -5.06
N ARG A 125 -12.10 -16.67 -5.83
CA ARG A 125 -11.90 -16.54 -7.29
C ARG A 125 -11.23 -15.22 -7.65
N VAL A 126 -10.09 -14.94 -7.03
CA VAL A 126 -9.30 -13.74 -7.27
C VAL A 126 -8.56 -13.86 -8.61
N ASP A 127 -9.06 -13.17 -9.64
CA ASP A 127 -8.53 -13.15 -11.01
C ASP A 127 -8.06 -11.76 -11.47
N GLY A 128 -8.10 -10.76 -10.59
CA GLY A 128 -7.59 -9.41 -10.79
C GLY A 128 -7.47 -8.66 -9.46
N ILE A 129 -6.71 -7.57 -9.43
CA ILE A 129 -6.52 -6.73 -8.24
C ILE A 129 -6.68 -5.23 -8.56
N PRO A 130 -7.09 -4.39 -7.59
CA PRO A 130 -7.56 -4.78 -6.25
C PRO A 130 -8.86 -5.59 -6.33
N HIS A 131 -8.98 -6.62 -5.49
CA HIS A 131 -10.21 -7.41 -5.37
C HIS A 131 -10.77 -7.24 -3.98
N PHE A 132 -12.01 -6.74 -3.89
CA PHE A 132 -12.70 -6.54 -2.62
C PHE A 132 -13.76 -7.61 -2.44
N VAL A 133 -13.74 -8.29 -1.30
CA VAL A 133 -14.74 -9.29 -0.89
C VAL A 133 -15.45 -8.78 0.36
N PHE A 134 -16.77 -8.74 0.31
CA PHE A 134 -17.62 -8.31 1.40
C PHE A 134 -18.22 -9.54 2.08
N LEU A 135 -17.88 -9.76 3.34
CA LEU A 135 -18.36 -10.88 4.15
C LEU A 135 -19.30 -10.37 5.24
N ASP A 136 -20.38 -11.10 5.46
CA ASP A 136 -21.26 -10.86 6.61
C ASP A 136 -20.59 -11.26 7.94
N ARG A 137 -21.34 -11.12 9.04
CA ARG A 137 -20.87 -11.47 10.40
C ARG A 137 -20.58 -12.96 10.60
N THR A 138 -21.11 -13.81 9.73
CA THR A 138 -20.90 -15.27 9.77
C THR A 138 -19.74 -15.71 8.90
N GLY A 139 -19.15 -14.80 8.14
CA GLY A 139 -18.09 -15.07 7.18
C GLY A 139 -18.60 -15.48 5.80
N GLU A 140 -19.91 -15.39 5.53
CA GLU A 140 -20.48 -15.68 4.22
C GLU A 140 -20.25 -14.52 3.25
N THR A 141 -19.87 -14.82 2.01
CA THR A 141 -19.66 -13.81 0.96
C THR A 141 -20.98 -13.23 0.47
N LEU A 142 -21.20 -11.94 0.72
CA LEU A 142 -22.35 -11.19 0.20
C LEU A 142 -22.12 -10.70 -1.23
N ALA A 143 -20.94 -10.15 -1.51
CA ALA A 143 -20.57 -9.64 -2.82
C ALA A 143 -19.05 -9.55 -3.00
N SER A 144 -18.62 -9.32 -4.23
CA SER A 144 -17.27 -8.87 -4.53
C SER A 144 -17.22 -7.84 -5.64
N THR A 145 -16.13 -7.10 -5.73
CA THR A 145 -15.82 -6.19 -6.84
C THR A 145 -14.32 -6.21 -7.14
N ILE A 146 -13.98 -5.90 -8.39
CA ILE A 146 -12.59 -5.89 -8.88
C ILE A 146 -12.31 -4.52 -9.49
N GLY A 147 -11.12 -4.00 -9.23
CA GLY A 147 -10.65 -2.73 -9.75
C GLY A 147 -10.96 -1.55 -8.83
N GLU A 148 -10.49 -0.37 -9.24
CA GLU A 148 -10.58 0.85 -8.46
C GLU A 148 -12.03 1.22 -8.12
N GLN A 149 -12.27 1.58 -6.86
CA GLN A 149 -13.58 2.03 -6.38
C GLN A 149 -13.48 3.45 -5.85
N PRO A 150 -14.41 4.36 -6.19
CA PRO A 150 -14.49 5.66 -5.54
C PRO A 150 -14.75 5.51 -4.03
N ARG A 151 -14.11 6.35 -3.19
CA ARG A 151 -14.31 6.36 -1.73
C ARG A 151 -15.78 6.35 -1.32
N THR A 152 -16.63 7.13 -2.00
CA THR A 152 -18.07 7.23 -1.71
C THR A 152 -18.82 5.92 -1.94
N ILE A 153 -18.42 5.15 -2.96
CA ILE A 153 -19.01 3.85 -3.27
C ILE A 153 -18.60 2.83 -2.21
N MET A 154 -17.32 2.85 -1.80
CA MET A 154 -16.85 1.97 -0.74
C MET A 154 -17.51 2.29 0.60
N ALA A 155 -17.64 3.57 0.96
CA ALA A 155 -18.38 4.00 2.15
C ALA A 155 -19.83 3.50 2.14
N ALA A 156 -20.56 3.69 1.04
CA ALA A 156 -21.95 3.23 0.92
C ALA A 156 -22.08 1.70 1.05
N ASN A 157 -21.13 0.94 0.48
CA ASN A 157 -21.10 -0.51 0.64
C ASN A 157 -20.79 -0.91 2.09
N LEU A 158 -19.84 -0.23 2.77
CA LEU A 158 -19.54 -0.46 4.18
C LEU A 158 -20.73 -0.16 5.10
N GLU A 159 -21.46 0.92 4.83
CA GLU A 159 -22.71 1.25 5.53
C GLU A 159 -23.76 0.14 5.37
N ALA A 160 -24.00 -0.30 4.14
CA ALA A 160 -24.92 -1.40 3.87
C ALA A 160 -24.48 -2.70 4.57
N LEU A 161 -23.18 -3.00 4.53
CA LEU A 161 -22.58 -4.19 5.13
C LEU A 161 -22.82 -4.27 6.65
N MET A 162 -22.71 -3.15 7.36
CA MET A 162 -22.97 -3.09 8.81
C MET A 162 -24.44 -3.38 9.17
N THR A 163 -25.35 -3.10 8.25
CA THR A 163 -26.80 -3.23 8.42
C THR A 163 -27.38 -4.52 7.81
N GLU A 164 -26.53 -5.42 7.31
CA GLU A 164 -26.93 -6.68 6.65
C GLU A 164 -27.89 -6.48 5.47
N HIS A 165 -27.82 -5.33 4.81
CA HIS A 165 -28.58 -5.03 3.60
C HIS A 165 -27.81 -5.43 2.34
N SER A 166 -28.53 -5.50 1.20
CA SER A 166 -27.89 -5.70 -0.11
C SER A 166 -26.91 -4.56 -0.42
N LEU A 167 -25.72 -4.92 -0.86
CA LEU A 167 -24.67 -3.96 -1.21
C LEU A 167 -25.06 -3.20 -2.50
N PRO A 168 -25.23 -1.88 -2.46
CA PRO A 168 -25.82 -1.12 -3.56
C PRO A 168 -24.96 -1.12 -4.83
N TYR A 169 -23.65 -1.29 -4.70
CA TYR A 169 -22.70 -1.16 -5.81
C TYR A 169 -21.79 -2.37 -6.00
N ALA A 170 -21.86 -3.37 -5.12
CA ALA A 170 -21.09 -4.60 -5.25
C ALA A 170 -21.98 -5.71 -5.84
N GLN A 171 -21.45 -6.48 -6.79
CA GLN A 171 -22.21 -7.55 -7.42
C GLN A 171 -22.28 -8.75 -6.46
N ALA A 172 -23.48 -9.10 -6.01
CA ALA A 172 -23.72 -10.43 -5.47
C ALA A 172 -23.46 -11.44 -6.60
N LYS A 173 -22.59 -12.43 -6.35
CA LYS A 173 -22.15 -13.46 -7.31
C LYS A 173 -23.18 -13.75 -8.41
N GLY A 174 -22.84 -13.38 -9.65
CA GLY A 174 -23.34 -14.04 -10.86
C GLY A 174 -24.84 -13.95 -11.14
N ARG A 175 -25.45 -12.77 -11.09
CA ARG A 175 -26.64 -12.54 -11.92
C ARG A 175 -26.21 -12.46 -13.37
N ILE A 176 -26.12 -13.61 -14.05
CA ILE A 176 -26.20 -13.59 -15.51
C ILE A 176 -27.52 -12.88 -15.86
N SER A 177 -27.47 -11.92 -16.76
CA SER A 177 -28.70 -11.41 -17.36
C SER A 177 -29.44 -12.62 -17.90
N GLY A 178 -30.65 -12.87 -17.40
CA GLY A 178 -31.56 -13.79 -18.06
C GLY A 178 -31.81 -13.22 -19.45
N LEU A 179 -31.12 -13.75 -20.46
CA LEU A 179 -31.57 -13.57 -21.82
C LEU A 179 -32.87 -14.37 -21.87
N ASP A 180 -34.01 -13.69 -21.71
CA ASP A 180 -35.28 -14.26 -22.13
C ASP A 180 -35.09 -14.62 -23.59
N ALA A 181 -34.97 -15.91 -23.87
CA ALA A 181 -35.09 -16.46 -25.20
C ALA A 181 -36.56 -16.31 -25.62
N THR A 182 -37.04 -15.07 -25.72
CA THR A 182 -38.16 -14.77 -26.60
C THR A 182 -37.60 -15.05 -27.98
N THR A 183 -37.92 -16.24 -28.50
CA THR A 183 -37.76 -16.61 -29.89
C THR A 183 -38.08 -15.38 -30.73
N PRO A 184 -37.11 -14.79 -31.45
CA PRO A 184 -37.45 -13.77 -32.42
C PRO A 184 -38.38 -14.46 -33.39
N SER A 185 -39.66 -14.10 -33.40
CA SER A 185 -40.53 -14.47 -34.51
C SER A 185 -39.79 -13.95 -35.74
N SER A 186 -39.36 -14.85 -36.62
CA SER A 186 -38.75 -14.48 -37.90
C SER A 186 -39.73 -13.56 -38.61
N ARG A 187 -39.48 -12.25 -38.54
CA ARG A 187 -40.19 -11.31 -39.39
C ARG A 187 -39.70 -11.60 -40.81
N PRO A 188 -40.60 -11.66 -41.81
CA PRO A 188 -40.21 -11.87 -43.20
C PRO A 188 -39.12 -10.90 -43.70
N ASP A 189 -38.99 -9.73 -43.07
CA ASP A 189 -38.06 -8.66 -43.45
C ASP A 189 -36.81 -8.55 -42.55
N ASP A 190 -36.37 -9.62 -41.87
CA ASP A 190 -35.12 -9.59 -41.11
C ASP A 190 -33.89 -9.49 -42.06
N PRO A 191 -33.09 -8.39 -42.01
CA PRO A 191 -31.91 -8.22 -42.84
C PRO A 191 -30.81 -9.26 -42.59
N ARG A 192 -30.89 -10.02 -41.49
CA ARG A 192 -29.94 -11.10 -41.14
C ARG A 192 -30.31 -12.46 -41.73
N SER A 193 -31.40 -12.56 -42.50
CA SER A 193 -31.92 -13.83 -43.04
C SER A 193 -31.24 -14.34 -44.32
N HIS A 194 -30.30 -13.59 -44.91
CA HIS A 194 -29.73 -13.91 -46.25
C HIS A 194 -28.81 -15.15 -46.30
N GLY A 195 -28.62 -15.90 -45.20
CA GLY A 195 -27.64 -17.00 -45.12
C GLY A 195 -28.20 -18.43 -45.10
N SER A 196 -29.51 -18.64 -45.04
CA SER A 196 -30.06 -19.96 -44.65
C SER A 196 -30.58 -20.84 -45.80
N GLN A 197 -30.14 -20.64 -47.04
CA GLN A 197 -30.55 -21.50 -48.16
C GLN A 197 -29.33 -22.06 -48.89
N VAL A 198 -28.70 -23.07 -48.28
CA VAL A 198 -27.89 -24.05 -49.02
C VAL A 198 -28.64 -25.38 -48.92
N VAL A 199 -29.55 -25.62 -49.86
CA VAL A 199 -30.12 -26.95 -50.08
C VAL A 199 -29.13 -27.71 -50.96
N SER A 200 -28.49 -28.73 -50.40
CA SER A 200 -27.63 -29.66 -51.16
C SER A 200 -28.50 -30.61 -52.02
N PRO A 201 -28.01 -31.01 -53.21
CA PRO A 201 -28.77 -31.81 -54.19
C PRO A 201 -28.98 -33.26 -53.79
#